data_AF-A0A2K0Y8N2-F1
#
_entry.id   AF-A0A2K0Y8N2-F1
#
_cell.length_a   1.000
_cell.length_b   1.000
_cell.length_c   1.000
_cell.angle_alpha   90.00
_cell.angle_beta   90.00
_cell.angle_gamma   90.00
#
_symmetry.space_group_name_H-M   'P 1'
#
loop_
_entity.id
_entity.type
_entity.pdbx_description
1 polymer ?
#
loop_
_entity_poly.entity_id
_entity_poly.type
_entity_poly.pdbx_seq_one_letter_code
_entity_poly.pdbx_strand_id
1 'polypeptide(L)' 'MDAAGTMEIVMSQFDYLDRRRKAELNHADLAICPVERTRHEEQARAYAKIISVLRREEEEATSRHR' A
#
# COMPACT_ATOMS: atom_id res chain seq x y z
N MET A 1 -19.75 3.40 -15.49
CA MET A 1 -18.42 2.93 -15.08
C MET A 1 -18.66 1.59 -14.44
N ASP A 2 -18.29 0.54 -15.16
CA ASP A 2 -18.67 -0.83 -14.82
C ASP A 2 -17.75 -1.36 -13.73
N ALA A 3 -18.22 -2.31 -12.90
CA ALA A 3 -17.46 -2.87 -11.77
C ALA A 3 -16.06 -3.40 -12.16
N ALA A 4 -15.89 -3.84 -13.42
CA ALA A 4 -14.60 -4.28 -13.96
C ALA A 4 -13.57 -3.14 -14.09
N GLY A 5 -14.01 -1.93 -14.47
CA GLY A 5 -13.14 -0.77 -14.61
C GLY A 5 -12.67 -0.22 -13.25
N THR A 6 -13.47 -0.37 -12.20
CA THR A 6 -13.09 -0.03 -10.83
C THR A 6 -12.11 -1.04 -10.23
N MET A 7 -12.30 -2.34 -10.45
CA MET A 7 -11.36 -3.37 -9.97
C MET A 7 -9.96 -3.25 -10.61
N GLU A 8 -9.85 -2.94 -11.91
CA GLU A 8 -8.56 -2.77 -12.58
C GLU A 8 -7.74 -1.60 -12.01
N ILE A 9 -8.42 -0.49 -11.67
CA ILE A 9 -7.80 0.69 -11.04
C ILE A 9 -7.34 0.36 -9.62
N VAL A 10 -8.16 -0.38 -8.86
CA VAL A 10 -7.85 -0.78 -7.48
C VAL A 10 -6.66 -1.76 -7.43
N MET A 11 -6.62 -2.75 -8.32
CA MET A 11 -5.47 -3.67 -8.46
C MET A 11 -4.18 -2.92 -8.81
N SER A 12 -4.25 -1.98 -9.76
CA SER A 12 -3.12 -1.12 -10.14
C SER A 12 -2.62 -0.25 -8.98
N GLN A 13 -3.53 0.26 -8.15
CA GLN A 13 -3.21 1.07 -6.98
C GLN A 13 -2.52 0.26 -5.88
N PHE A 14 -3.00 -0.96 -5.59
CA PHE A 14 -2.36 -1.84 -4.63
C PHE A 14 -0.94 -2.22 -5.04
N ASP A 15 -0.74 -2.59 -6.31
CA ASP A 15 0.57 -2.96 -6.83
C ASP A 15 1.55 -1.79 -6.82
N TYR A 16 1.05 -0.57 -7.05
CA TYR A 16 1.86 0.64 -6.89
C TYR A 16 2.29 0.84 -5.43
N LEU A 17 1.35 0.76 -4.49
CA LEU A 17 1.64 0.97 -3.07
C LEU A 17 2.56 -0.11 -2.49
N ASP A 18 2.40 -1.38 -2.88
CA ASP A 18 3.27 -2.46 -2.41
C ASP A 18 4.69 -2.35 -2.99
N ARG A 19 4.84 -1.93 -4.25
CA ARG A 19 6.16 -1.62 -4.83
C ARG A 19 6.86 -0.49 -4.07
N ARG A 20 6.14 0.60 -3.74
CA ARG A 20 6.67 1.71 -2.94
C ARG A 20 7.05 1.24 -1.54
N ARG A 21 6.20 0.46 -0.87
CA ARG A 21 6.49 -0.14 0.44
C ARG A 21 7.79 -0.95 0.42
N LYS A 22 7.96 -1.84 -0.56
CA LYS A 22 9.16 -2.66 -0.72
C LYS A 22 10.40 -1.81 -0.99
N ALA A 23 10.29 -0.77 -1.80
CA ALA A 23 11.39 0.15 -2.06
C ALA A 23 11.84 0.87 -0.77
N GLU A 24 10.91 1.37 0.05
CA GLU A 24 11.26 2.00 1.32
C GLU A 24 11.90 1.02 2.32
N LEU A 25 11.44 -0.23 2.37
CA LEU A 25 12.11 -1.26 3.19
C LEU A 25 13.54 -1.51 2.73
N ASN A 26 13.77 -1.62 1.41
CA ASN A 26 15.12 -1.76 0.87
C ASN A 26 16.00 -0.53 1.19
N HIS A 27 15.44 0.68 1.13
CA HIS A 27 16.16 1.89 1.51
C HIS A 27 16.50 1.90 3.00
N ALA A 28 15.60 1.46 3.88
CA ALA A 28 15.87 1.30 5.30
C ALA A 28 17.02 0.30 5.55
N ASP A 29 17.01 -0.85 4.88
CA ASP A 29 18.05 -1.88 5.02
C ASP A 29 19.44 -1.38 4.59
N LEU A 30 19.48 -0.49 3.58
CA LEU A 30 20.72 0.09 3.07
C LEU A 30 21.16 1.36 3.84
N ALA A 31 20.29 1.95 4.65
CA ALA A 31 20.57 3.22 5.33
C ALA A 31 21.57 3.04 6.48
N ILE A 32 22.73 3.70 6.35
CA ILE A 32 23.76 3.73 7.40
C ILE A 32 23.35 4.67 8.54
N CYS A 33 22.68 5.78 8.21
CA CYS A 33 22.22 6.76 9.18
C CYS A 33 20.94 6.26 9.89
N PRO A 34 20.93 6.16 11.24
CA PRO A 34 19.75 5.71 11.98
C PRO A 34 18.51 6.56 11.74
N VAL A 35 18.67 7.87 11.52
CA VAL A 35 17.55 8.79 11.27
C VAL A 35 16.90 8.51 9.90
N GLU A 36 17.72 8.29 8.88
CA GLU A 36 17.23 7.96 7.54
C GLU A 36 16.57 6.57 7.51
N ARG A 37 17.15 5.60 8.22
CA ARG A 37 16.55 4.27 8.38
C ARG A 37 15.15 4.38 8.99
N THR A 38 15.01 5.09 10.12
CA THR A 38 13.71 5.28 10.78
C THR A 38 12.70 5.95 9.83
N ARG A 39 13.12 6.97 9.08
CA ARG A 39 12.25 7.64 8.11
C ARG A 39 11.73 6.67 7.04
N HIS A 40 12.59 5.83 6.47
CA HIS A 40 12.20 4.83 5.47
C HIS A 40 11.28 3.76 6.07
N GLU A 41 11.55 3.28 7.29
CA GLU A 41 10.67 2.36 8.00
C GLU A 41 9.28 2.96 8.26
N GLU A 42 9.21 4.23 8.68
CA GLU A 42 7.95 4.94 8.89
C GLU A 42 7.16 5.08 7.59
N GLN A 43 7.82 5.39 6.48
CA GLN A 43 7.18 5.45 5.16
C GLN A 43 6.65 4.07 4.72
N ALA A 44 7.42 2.99 4.93
CA ALA A 44 6.96 1.63 4.67
C ALA A 44 5.73 1.26 5.52
N ARG A 45 5.72 1.63 6.80
CA ARG A 45 4.56 1.43 7.70
C ARG A 45 3.34 2.23 7.23
N ALA A 46 3.54 3.47 6.77
CA ALA A 46 2.45 4.29 6.22
C ALA A 46 1.82 3.63 4.99
N TYR A 47 2.62 3.15 4.04
CA TYR A 47 2.11 2.42 2.87
C TYR A 47 1.37 1.14 3.27
N ALA A 48 1.89 0.37 4.23
CA ALA A 48 1.20 -0.83 4.74
C ALA A 48 -0.17 -0.51 5.34
N LYS A 49 -0.28 0.61 6.09
CA LYS A 49 -1.55 1.05 6.67
C LYS A 49 -2.56 1.45 5.60
N ILE A 50 -2.12 2.17 4.57
CA ILE A 50 -2.99 2.55 3.44
C ILE A 50 -3.51 1.30 2.73
N ILE A 51 -2.64 0.34 2.41
CA ILE A 51 -3.03 -0.94 1.80
C ILE A 51 -4.07 -1.67 2.66
N SER A 52 -3.87 -1.71 3.98
CA SER A 52 -4.81 -2.36 4.90
C SER A 52 -6.19 -1.71 4.89
N VAL A 53 -6.24 -0.37 4.93
CA VAL A 53 -7.52 0.38 4.86
C VAL A 53 -8.23 0.13 3.54
N LEU A 54 -7.52 0.24 2.42
CA LEU A 54 -8.10 0.01 1.09
C LEU A 54 -8.65 -1.41 0.94
N ARG A 55 -7.97 -2.44 1.47
CA ARG A 55 -8.48 -3.81 1.45
C ARG A 55 -9.77 -3.97 2.24
N ARG A 56 -9.82 -3.36 3.44
CA ARG A 56 -11.03 -3.38 4.25
C ARG A 56 -12.19 -2.67 3.54
N GLU A 57 -11.93 -1.54 2.90
CA GLU A 57 -12.94 -0.83 2.11
C GLU A 57 -13.46 -1.66 0.92
N GLU A 58 -12.58 -2.40 0.23
CA GLU A 58 -12.96 -3.32 -0.85
C GLU A 58 -13.79 -4.50 -0.33
N GLU A 59 -13.40 -5.11 0.78
CA GLU A 59 -14.15 -6.18 1.45
C GLU A 59 -15.53 -5.70 1.90
N GLU A 60 -15.62 -4.50 2.47
CA GLU A 60 -16.90 -3.89 2.85
C GLU A 60 -17.76 -3.56 1.63
N ALA A 61 -17.17 -3.02 0.56
CA ALA A 61 -17.87 -2.68 -0.67
C ALA A 61 -18.43 -3.92 -1.38
N THR A 62 -17.64 -4.99 -1.45
CA THR A 62 -18.07 -6.28 -2.01
C THR A 62 -19.12 -6.97 -1.14
N SER A 63 -19.04 -6.82 0.19
CA SER A 63 -20.05 -7.36 1.12
C SER A 63 -21.38 -6.60 1.05
N ARG A 64 -21.38 -5.30 0.73
CA ARG A 64 -22.60 -4.49 0.54
C ARG A 64 -23.28 -4.66 -0.83
N HIS A 65 -22.58 -5.26 -1.79
CA HIS A 65 -23.10 -5.56 -3.14
C HIS A 65 -23.56 -7.01 -3.33
N ARG A 66 -23.53 -7.83 -2.27
CA ARG A 66 -24.14 -9.17 -2.20
C ARG A 66 -25.52 -9.09 -1.56
#